data_AF-A0A2G6C8V3-F1
#
_entry.id   AF-A0A2G6C8V3-F1
#
_cell.length_a   1.000
_cell.length_b   1.000
_cell.length_c   1.000
_cell.angle_alpha   90.00
_cell.angle_beta   90.00
_cell.angle_gamma   90.00
#
_symmetry.space_group_name_H-M   'P 1'
#
loop_
_entity.id
_entity.type
_entity.pdbx_description
1 polymer ?
#
loop_
_entity_poly.entity_id
_entity_poly.type
_entity_poly.pdbx_seq_one_letter_code
_entity_poly.pdbx_strand_id
1 'polypeptide(L)'
;MFNAGAGVVGSYQECAWQTLGEGQFKPKDGSQPYIGEVNTLEKVKEFKVEIVCTGEYIEATVMALKSSHPYEVPAFSVIKLESF
;
A
#
# COMPACT_ATOMS: atom_id res chain seq x y z
N MET A 1 -3.49 5.38 -7.08
CA MET A 1 -4.59 4.45 -6.72
C MET A 1 -5.96 5.04 -7.05
N PHE A 2 -6.30 6.26 -6.59
CA PHE A 2 -7.62 6.86 -6.89
C PHE A 2 -7.93 6.98 -8.40
N ASN A 3 -6.97 7.44 -9.21
CA ASN A 3 -7.12 7.48 -10.67
C ASN A 3 -7.37 6.10 -11.31
N ALA A 4 -7.11 5.00 -10.59
CA ALA A 4 -7.35 3.63 -11.05
C ALA A 4 -8.72 3.08 -10.59
N GLY A 5 -9.55 3.88 -9.92
CA GLY A 5 -10.93 3.54 -9.54
C GLY A 5 -11.14 3.19 -8.05
N ALA A 6 -10.08 3.08 -7.25
CA ALA A 6 -10.22 2.85 -5.81
C ALA A 6 -10.70 4.11 -5.06
N GLY A 7 -11.32 3.92 -3.90
CA GLY A 7 -11.74 5.00 -3.00
C GLY A 7 -13.07 5.65 -3.37
N VAL A 8 -13.92 4.97 -4.14
CA VAL A 8 -15.28 5.41 -4.43
C VAL A 8 -16.27 4.72 -3.49
N VAL A 9 -17.07 5.51 -2.78
CA VAL A 9 -18.13 5.04 -1.87
C VAL A 9 -19.39 5.87 -2.08
N GLY A 10 -20.42 5.30 -2.71
CA GLY A 10 -21.63 6.04 -3.03
C GLY A 10 -21.32 7.29 -3.86
N SER A 11 -21.66 8.47 -3.33
CA SER A 11 -21.39 9.77 -3.96
C SER A 11 -20.03 10.40 -3.58
N TYR A 12 -19.16 9.66 -2.89
CA TYR A 12 -17.86 10.14 -2.44
C TYR A 12 -16.72 9.49 -3.25
N GLN A 13 -15.67 10.27 -3.49
CA GLN A 13 -14.46 9.84 -4.20
C GLN A 13 -13.22 10.10 -3.33
N GLU A 14 -12.09 9.48 -3.70
CA GLU A 14 -10.80 9.61 -2.99
C GLU A 14 -10.87 9.24 -1.49
N CYS A 15 -11.79 8.35 -1.13
CA CYS A 15 -11.95 7.86 0.23
C CYS A 15 -10.77 6.95 0.61
N ALA A 16 -10.07 7.32 1.67
CA ALA A 16 -9.04 6.50 2.29
C ALA A 16 -9.03 6.71 3.81
N TRP A 17 -8.71 5.66 4.55
CA TRP A 17 -8.34 5.75 5.95
C TRP A 17 -6.83 5.64 6.09
N GLN A 18 -6.23 6.46 6.95
CA GLN A 18 -4.78 6.49 7.16
C GLN A 18 -4.47 6.41 8.65
N THR A 19 -3.54 5.53 9.01
CA THR A 19 -3.02 5.43 10.38
C THR A 19 -1.50 5.56 10.35
N LEU A 20 -0.95 6.52 11.09
CA LEU A 20 0.49 6.66 11.26
C LEU A 20 1.00 5.57 12.23
N GLY A 21 2.05 4.85 11.84
CA GLY A 21 2.69 3.82 12.64
C GLY A 21 4.20 3.78 12.46
N GLU A 22 4.84 2.79 13.09
CA GLU A 22 6.26 2.47 12.89
C GLU A 22 6.36 1.18 12.05
N GLY A 23 6.86 1.31 10.83
CA GLY A 23 7.25 0.19 9.99
C GLY A 23 8.64 -0.30 10.37
N GLN A 24 8.85 -1.62 10.27
CA GLN A 24 10.14 -2.25 10.57
C GLN A 24 10.49 -3.28 9.49
N PHE A 25 11.71 -3.21 8.98
CA PHE A 25 12.22 -4.18 8.02
C PHE A 25 13.74 -4.33 8.18
N LYS A 26 14.29 -5.43 7.67
CA LYS A 26 15.73 -5.71 7.65
C LYS A 26 16.12 -6.18 6.25
N PRO A 27 16.76 -5.33 5.42
CA PRO A 27 17.18 -5.74 4.09
C PRO A 27 18.17 -6.90 4.17
N LYS A 28 18.00 -7.90 3.29
CA LYS A 28 18.90 -9.06 3.20
C LYS A 28 19.95 -8.83 2.10
N ASP A 29 20.98 -9.66 2.07
CA ASP A 29 21.97 -9.65 0.98
C ASP A 29 21.28 -9.72 -0.40
N GLY A 30 21.68 -8.82 -1.31
CA GLY A 30 21.09 -8.68 -2.63
C GLY A 30 19.86 -7.76 -2.73
N SER A 31 19.36 -7.22 -1.61
CA SER A 31 18.27 -6.22 -1.63
C SER A 31 18.76 -4.87 -2.16
N GLN A 32 17.90 -4.14 -2.87
CA GLN A 32 18.13 -2.73 -3.23
C GLN A 32 17.15 -1.83 -2.47
N PRO A 33 17.33 -1.67 -1.15
CA PRO A 33 16.38 -0.91 -0.35
C PRO A 33 16.40 0.56 -0.75
N TYR A 34 15.22 1.17 -0.87
CA TYR A 34 15.10 2.62 -1.08
C TYR A 34 15.66 3.42 0.11
N ILE A 35 15.57 2.85 1.31
CA ILE A 35 16.07 3.41 2.56
C ILE A 35 16.65 2.30 3.45
N GLY A 36 17.75 2.59 4.13
CA GLY A 36 18.39 1.69 5.09
C GLY A 36 19.58 0.91 4.53
N GLU A 37 20.22 0.14 5.42
CA GLU A 37 21.42 -0.63 5.11
C GLU A 37 21.19 -2.14 5.16
N VAL A 38 21.92 -2.88 4.30
CA VAL A 38 21.86 -4.34 4.26
C VAL A 38 22.28 -4.93 5.61
N ASN A 39 21.51 -5.89 6.11
CA ASN A 39 21.67 -6.53 7.40
C ASN A 39 21.51 -5.63 8.64
N THR A 40 20.98 -4.42 8.46
CA THR A 40 20.60 -3.51 9.55
C THR A 40 19.07 -3.49 9.73
N LEU A 41 18.62 -3.47 10.99
CA LEU A 41 17.20 -3.34 11.29
C LEU A 41 16.79 -1.88 11.18
N GLU A 42 15.89 -1.59 10.26
CA GLU A 42 15.38 -0.24 10.01
C GLU A 42 14.02 -0.06 10.66
N LYS A 43 13.78 1.16 11.16
CA LYS A 43 12.52 1.61 11.73
C LYS A 43 12.16 2.97 11.16
N VAL A 44 10.98 3.07 10.58
CA VAL A 44 10.54 4.28 9.88
C VAL A 44 9.10 4.60 10.22
N LYS A 45 8.76 5.89 10.25
CA LYS A 45 7.36 6.31 10.36
C LYS A 45 6.67 6.08 9.02
N GLU A 46 5.58 5.33 9.02
CA GLU A 46 4.84 4.99 7.80
C GLU A 46 3.33 5.15 8.02
N PHE A 47 2.61 5.43 6.95
CA PHE A 47 1.15 5.40 6.96
C PHE A 47 0.66 4.03 6.50
N LYS A 48 -0.13 3.35 7.33
CA LYS A 48 -1.03 2.30 6.85
C LYS A 48 -2.21 2.97 6.16
N VAL A 49 -2.30 2.81 4.84
CA VAL A 49 -3.38 3.36 4.02
C VAL A 49 -4.36 2.26 3.65
N GLU A 50 -5.63 2.46 3.96
CA GLU A 50 -6.72 1.54 3.70
C GLU A 50 -7.72 2.20 2.75
N ILE A 51 -8.01 1.53 1.63
CA ILE A 51 -8.85 2.07 0.56
C ILE A 51 -9.85 0.99 0.16
N VAL A 52 -11.13 1.36 0.15
CA VAL A 52 -12.20 0.52 -0.40
C VAL A 52 -12.12 0.48 -1.93
N CYS A 53 -12.35 -0.69 -2.51
CA CYS A 53 -12.20 -0.90 -3.94
C CYS A 53 -13.22 -1.94 -4.40
N THR A 54 -14.00 -1.63 -5.44
CA THR A 54 -14.88 -2.61 -6.07
C THR A 54 -14.05 -3.63 -6.84
N GLY A 55 -14.59 -4.85 -6.99
CA GLY A 55 -13.84 -5.98 -7.56
C GLY A 55 -13.19 -5.70 -8.91
N GLU A 56 -13.88 -4.94 -9.77
CA GLU A 56 -13.43 -4.58 -11.12
C GLU A 56 -12.17 -3.70 -11.16
N TYR A 57 -11.89 -2.91 -10.10
CA TYR A 57 -10.74 -2.01 -10.05
C TYR A 57 -9.56 -2.57 -9.24
N ILE A 58 -9.67 -3.77 -8.65
CA ILE A 58 -8.62 -4.31 -7.77
C ILE A 58 -7.28 -4.43 -8.51
N GLU A 59 -7.27 -5.08 -9.69
CA GLU A 59 -6.02 -5.29 -10.44
C GLU A 59 -5.38 -3.96 -10.86
N ALA A 60 -6.18 -3.05 -11.44
CA ALA A 60 -5.72 -1.72 -11.83
C ALA A 60 -5.17 -0.93 -10.64
N THR A 61 -5.82 -1.03 -9.48
CA THR A 61 -5.40 -0.38 -8.24
C THR A 61 -4.08 -0.94 -7.72
N VAL A 62 -3.91 -2.26 -7.72
CA VAL A 62 -2.67 -2.91 -7.29
C VAL A 62 -1.52 -2.57 -8.23
N MET A 63 -1.75 -2.53 -9.54
CA MET A 63 -0.74 -2.06 -10.49
C MET A 63 -0.36 -0.60 -10.25
N ALA A 64 -1.34 0.27 -10.01
CA ALA A 64 -1.10 1.67 -9.70
C ALA A 64 -0.32 1.84 -8.38
N LEU A 65 -0.61 1.03 -7.35
CA LEU A 65 0.17 0.99 -6.11
C LEU A 65 1.63 0.63 -6.42
N LYS A 66 1.85 -0.53 -7.06
CA LYS A 66 3.21 -1.02 -7.38
C LYS A 66 4.02 -0.03 -8.21
N SER A 67 3.39 0.63 -9.18
CA SER A 67 4.06 1.58 -10.07
C SER A 67 4.39 2.93 -9.42
N SER A 68 3.69 3.32 -8.35
CA SER A 68 3.89 4.61 -7.69
C SER A 68 4.65 4.50 -6.36
N HIS A 69 4.80 3.29 -5.83
CA HIS A 69 5.46 3.07 -4.55
C HIS A 69 6.99 3.14 -4.68
N PRO A 70 7.70 3.84 -3.76
CA PRO A 70 9.16 3.98 -3.83
C PRO A 70 9.92 2.68 -3.55
N TYR A 71 9.33 1.77 -2.77
CA TYR A 71 9.96 0.49 -2.44
C TYR A 71 9.85 -0.52 -3.58
N GLU A 72 10.92 -1.29 -3.78
CA GLU A 72 11.01 -2.37 -4.77
C GLU A 72 9.84 -3.36 -4.66
N VAL A 73 9.48 -3.72 -3.43
CA VAL A 73 8.32 -4.58 -3.14
C VAL A 73 7.45 -3.89 -2.09
N PRO A 74 6.34 -3.24 -2.48
CA PRO A 74 5.40 -2.68 -1.51
C PRO A 74 4.71 -3.78 -0.71
N ALA A 75 4.57 -3.57 0.59
CA ALA A 75 3.73 -4.41 1.44
C ALA A 75 2.27 -3.99 1.28
N PHE A 76 1.40 -4.91 0.85
CA PHE A 76 -0.04 -4.66 0.73
C PHE A 76 -0.83 -5.96 0.88
N SER A 77 -2.13 -5.80 1.17
CA SER A 77 -3.09 -6.90 1.23
C SER A 77 -4.36 -6.50 0.48
N VAL A 78 -5.00 -7.47 -0.16
CA VAL A 78 -6.37 -7.34 -0.67
C VAL A 78 -7.26 -8.19 0.22
N ILE A 79 -8.17 -7.56 0.95
CA ILE A 79 -9.08 -8.22 1.88
C ILE A 79 -10.49 -8.14 1.31
N LYS A 80 -11.11 -9.29 1.06
CA LYS A 80 -12.51 -9.33 0.64
C LYS A 80 -13.40 -9.03 1.84
N LEU A 81 -14.30 -8.06 1.67
CA LEU A 81 -15.32 -7.73 2.65
C LEU A 81 -16.63 -8.44 2.31
N GLU A 82 -17.37 -8.83 3.33
CA GLU A 82 -18.71 -9.38 3.20
C GLU A 82 -19.73 -8.27 2.85
N SER A 83 -20.87 -8.67 2.28
CA SER A 83 -21.89 -7.75 1.76
C SER A 83 -23.19 -7.73 2.58
N PHE A 84 -23.19 -8.27 3.80
CA PHE A 84 -24.38 -8.48 4.63
C PHE A 84 -24.37 -7.66 5.93
#